data_AF-A0A3M1LDV6-F1
#
_entry.id   AF-A0A3M1LDV6-F1
#
_cell.length_a   1.000
_cell.length_b   1.000
_cell.length_c   1.000
_cell.angle_alpha   90.00
_cell.angle_beta   90.00
_cell.angle_gamma   90.00
#
_symmetry.space_group_name_H-M   'P 1'
#
loop_
_entity.id
_entity.type
_entity.pdbx_description
1 polymer ?
#
loop_
_entity_poly.entity_id
_entity_poly.type
_entity_poly.pdbx_seq_one_letter_code
_entity_poly.pdbx_strand_id
1 'polypeptide(L)'
;MSLHIDQTYFLGDSLSDTENVFNFTGGASNPFAFPGPSAFPGSPFEEGRFSNGDIWVDYLSDEFELTIDPFIAGSNPSTGEIFLNLDDVNDGTNFAIGGANSRDGNLGIVPLGLEQQIDAFETLAENQNEEDFLDDLAFLWIGANNYLSFIGIGDDPETEIIESEFPRTRRKLKKTVSNTIDDITDAIQDIADVGIENVVVFNLPNLARLPLAQGLERRDQKKLMAMTRRHNNKLSKAIKRLEKCNS
;
A
#
# COMPACT_ATOMS: atom_id res chain seq x y z
N MET A 1 31.13 1.05 -5.40
CA MET A 1 30.43 0.36 -4.30
C MET A 1 29.16 -0.15 -4.94
N SER A 2 29.08 -1.44 -5.24
CA SER A 2 27.80 -2.05 -5.64
C SER A 2 26.96 -2.12 -4.37
N LEU A 3 25.71 -1.66 -4.45
CA LEU A 3 24.71 -1.99 -3.45
C LEU A 3 24.51 -3.50 -3.58
N HIS A 4 24.89 -4.28 -2.57
CA HIS A 4 24.48 -5.68 -2.46
C HIS A 4 23.11 -5.61 -1.80
N ILE A 5 22.09 -6.12 -2.48
CA ILE A 5 20.74 -6.26 -1.92
C ILE A 5 20.51 -7.76 -1.87
N ASP A 6 20.25 -8.30 -0.69
CA ASP A 6 20.01 -9.73 -0.50
C ASP A 6 18.52 -10.04 -0.69
N GLN A 7 17.64 -9.29 -0.03
CA GLN A 7 16.19 -9.35 -0.22
C GLN A 7 15.53 -7.99 -0.38
N THR A 8 14.38 -7.98 -1.04
CA THR A 8 13.53 -6.80 -1.18
C THR A 8 12.13 -6.99 -0.60
N TYR A 9 11.62 -5.98 0.09
CA TYR A 9 10.28 -6.03 0.70
C TYR A 9 9.45 -4.84 0.25
N PHE A 10 8.22 -5.09 -0.20
CA PHE A 10 7.33 -4.04 -0.69
C PHE A 10 6.10 -3.91 0.21
N LEU A 11 5.93 -2.76 0.86
CA LEU A 11 4.77 -2.44 1.66
C LEU A 11 4.06 -1.23 1.08
N GLY A 12 2.74 -1.25 1.07
CA GLY A 12 1.98 -0.15 0.48
C GLY A 12 0.59 -0.50 0.01
N ASP A 13 0.18 0.23 -1.02
CA ASP A 13 -1.15 0.12 -1.61
C ASP A 13 -1.13 -0.41 -3.05
N SER A 14 -2.20 -0.14 -3.78
CA SER A 14 -2.40 -0.52 -5.19
C SER A 14 -1.28 -0.09 -6.13
N LEU A 15 -0.49 0.93 -5.77
CA LEU A 15 0.64 1.37 -6.59
C LEU A 15 1.81 0.38 -6.56
N SER A 16 1.84 -0.53 -5.58
CA SER A 16 2.90 -1.53 -5.41
C SER A 16 2.37 -2.96 -5.39
N ASP A 17 1.06 -3.19 -5.28
CA ASP A 17 0.47 -4.53 -5.24
C ASP A 17 0.68 -5.30 -6.55
N THR A 18 1.41 -6.43 -6.45
CA THR A 18 1.62 -7.40 -7.52
C THR A 18 0.88 -8.70 -7.20
N GLU A 19 -0.46 -8.68 -7.31
CA GLU A 19 -1.37 -9.83 -7.21
C GLU A 19 -1.91 -10.21 -5.82
N ASN A 20 -1.61 -9.49 -4.74
CA ASN A 20 -2.16 -9.85 -3.42
C ASN A 20 -3.69 -9.73 -3.38
N VAL A 21 -4.26 -8.63 -3.89
CA VAL A 21 -5.73 -8.48 -3.99
C VAL A 21 -6.32 -9.46 -5.01
N PHE A 22 -5.58 -9.79 -6.06
CA PHE A 22 -5.98 -10.76 -7.07
C PHE A 22 -6.11 -12.18 -6.50
N ASN A 23 -5.09 -12.62 -5.78
CA ASN A 23 -5.06 -13.92 -5.11
C ASN A 23 -6.14 -13.98 -4.03
N PHE A 24 -6.33 -12.90 -3.26
CA PHE A 24 -7.41 -12.83 -2.28
C PHE A 24 -8.80 -12.99 -2.92
N THR A 25 -9.04 -12.41 -4.10
CA THR A 25 -10.34 -12.47 -4.79
C THR A 25 -10.55 -13.74 -5.63
N GLY A 26 -9.58 -14.68 -5.59
CA GLY A 26 -9.70 -16.02 -6.18
C GLY A 26 -9.02 -16.20 -7.53
N GLY A 27 -8.26 -15.21 -8.01
CA GLY A 27 -7.47 -15.28 -9.23
C GLY A 27 -8.24 -15.67 -10.51
N ALA A 28 -7.53 -15.92 -11.62
CA ALA A 28 -8.14 -16.27 -12.92
C ALA A 28 -8.90 -17.61 -12.93
N SER A 29 -8.89 -18.38 -11.83
CA SER A 29 -9.40 -19.75 -11.80
C SER A 29 -10.23 -20.10 -10.57
N ASN A 30 -11.18 -19.26 -10.15
CA ASN A 30 -12.19 -19.69 -9.17
C ASN A 30 -13.57 -19.99 -9.82
N PRO A 31 -13.87 -21.26 -10.16
CA PRO A 31 -15.20 -21.67 -10.65
C PRO A 31 -16.29 -21.72 -9.57
N PHE A 32 -16.01 -21.33 -8.32
CA PHE A 32 -16.93 -21.38 -7.19
C PHE A 32 -17.05 -20.04 -6.42
N ALA A 33 -16.71 -18.91 -7.05
CA ALA A 33 -16.97 -17.61 -6.45
C ALA A 33 -18.48 -17.48 -6.11
N PHE A 34 -18.76 -17.17 -4.84
CA PHE A 34 -20.03 -16.59 -4.36
C PHE A 34 -20.50 -15.47 -5.30
N PRO A 35 -21.75 -14.98 -5.25
CA PRO A 35 -22.16 -13.86 -6.12
C PRO A 35 -21.38 -12.59 -5.71
N GLY A 36 -20.22 -12.40 -6.34
CA GLY A 36 -19.16 -11.43 -6.04
C GLY A 36 -18.10 -11.52 -7.15
N PRO A 37 -17.34 -10.44 -7.40
CA PRO A 37 -16.66 -10.27 -8.69
C PRO A 37 -15.59 -11.34 -8.91
N SER A 38 -15.57 -11.85 -10.13
CA SER A 38 -14.41 -12.47 -10.78
C SER A 38 -13.11 -11.71 -10.45
N ALA A 39 -12.00 -12.44 -10.34
CA ALA A 39 -10.62 -11.97 -10.12
C ALA A 39 -10.42 -10.45 -10.27
N PHE A 40 -10.04 -9.77 -9.18
CA PHE A 40 -9.83 -8.33 -9.15
C PHE A 40 -8.44 -8.00 -8.57
N PRO A 41 -7.65 -7.11 -9.19
CA PRO A 41 -7.87 -6.47 -10.48
C PRO A 41 -7.82 -7.49 -11.64
N GLY A 42 -8.87 -7.54 -12.44
CA GLY A 42 -8.94 -8.29 -13.70
C GLY A 42 -9.29 -7.34 -14.84
N SER A 43 -9.44 -7.87 -16.06
CA SER A 43 -9.77 -7.07 -17.25
C SER A 43 -10.79 -5.93 -16.96
N PRO A 44 -10.51 -4.67 -17.32
CA PRO A 44 -9.49 -4.22 -18.28
C PRO A 44 -8.09 -3.93 -17.69
N PHE A 45 -7.88 -4.22 -16.41
CA PHE A 45 -6.53 -4.14 -15.82
C PHE A 45 -5.65 -5.28 -16.33
N GLU A 46 -4.34 -5.05 -16.34
CA GLU A 46 -3.36 -6.14 -16.42
C GLU A 46 -3.56 -7.05 -15.21
N GLU A 47 -3.38 -8.36 -15.41
CA GLU A 47 -3.79 -9.36 -14.42
C GLU A 47 -3.11 -9.09 -13.07
N GLY A 48 -3.94 -8.82 -12.05
CA GLY A 48 -3.53 -8.53 -10.69
C GLY A 48 -2.83 -7.18 -10.44
N ARG A 49 -2.73 -6.30 -11.45
CA ARG A 49 -2.17 -4.94 -11.28
C ARG A 49 -3.29 -3.91 -11.26
N PHE A 50 -3.15 -2.84 -10.49
CA PHE A 50 -4.05 -1.68 -10.56
C PHE A 50 -3.66 -0.73 -11.71
N SER A 51 -3.31 -1.30 -12.85
CA SER A 51 -2.77 -0.63 -14.04
C SER A 51 -3.17 -1.41 -15.29
N ASN A 52 -2.99 -0.84 -16.47
CA ASN A 52 -3.24 -1.49 -17.75
C ASN A 52 -1.97 -2.15 -18.35
N GLY A 53 -1.01 -2.46 -17.47
CA GLY A 53 0.27 -3.08 -17.73
C GLY A 53 1.10 -3.08 -16.45
N ASP A 54 2.37 -3.42 -16.58
CA ASP A 54 3.36 -3.45 -15.51
C ASP A 54 3.37 -2.16 -14.66
N ILE A 55 3.53 -2.33 -13.36
CA ILE A 55 3.73 -1.25 -12.39
C ILE A 55 5.22 -1.11 -12.07
N TRP A 56 5.58 -0.10 -11.28
CA TRP A 56 6.98 0.20 -10.98
C TRP A 56 7.74 -0.96 -10.32
N VAL A 57 7.03 -1.81 -9.55
CA VAL A 57 7.61 -3.02 -8.95
C VAL A 57 8.01 -4.01 -10.04
N ASP A 58 7.13 -4.31 -11.01
CA ASP A 58 7.46 -5.21 -12.12
C ASP A 58 8.69 -4.71 -12.91
N TYR A 59 8.76 -3.40 -13.23
CA TYR A 59 9.93 -2.84 -13.91
C TYR A 59 11.22 -2.87 -13.07
N LEU A 60 11.10 -2.71 -11.74
CA LEU A 60 12.25 -2.80 -10.84
C LEU A 60 12.76 -4.25 -10.80
N SER A 61 11.85 -5.21 -10.63
CA SER A 61 12.16 -6.63 -10.61
C SER A 61 12.83 -7.07 -11.91
N ASP A 62 12.31 -6.65 -13.06
CA ASP A 62 12.90 -6.96 -14.37
C ASP A 62 14.31 -6.37 -14.54
N GLU A 63 14.52 -5.10 -14.17
CA GLU A 63 15.82 -4.42 -14.35
C GLU A 63 16.91 -5.04 -13.46
N PHE A 64 16.54 -5.55 -12.28
CA PHE A 64 17.46 -6.14 -11.32
C PHE A 64 17.45 -7.68 -11.31
N GLU A 65 16.71 -8.29 -12.24
CA GLU A 65 16.54 -9.75 -12.34
C GLU A 65 16.05 -10.40 -11.03
N LEU A 66 15.14 -9.72 -10.31
CA LEU A 66 14.58 -10.16 -9.03
C LEU A 66 13.30 -10.97 -9.22
N THR A 67 13.16 -12.03 -8.44
CA THR A 67 11.91 -12.79 -8.29
C THR A 67 11.19 -12.30 -7.04
N ILE A 68 9.99 -11.73 -7.19
CA ILE A 68 9.21 -11.18 -6.06
C ILE A 68 7.89 -11.94 -5.93
N ASP A 69 7.62 -12.46 -4.73
CA ASP A 69 6.37 -13.17 -4.45
C ASP A 69 5.32 -12.29 -3.79
N PRO A 70 4.03 -12.42 -4.13
CA PRO A 70 2.95 -11.87 -3.32
C PRO A 70 2.83 -12.63 -2.00
N PHE A 71 2.68 -11.92 -0.87
CA PHE A 71 2.51 -12.56 0.44
C PHE A 71 1.15 -13.26 0.60
N ILE A 72 0.13 -12.93 -0.21
CA ILE A 72 -1.14 -13.66 -0.25
C ILE A 72 -1.08 -14.69 -1.39
N ALA A 73 -1.09 -15.97 -1.01
CA ALA A 73 -1.19 -17.09 -1.94
C ALA A 73 -2.64 -17.38 -2.38
N GLY A 74 -3.63 -16.95 -1.58
CA GLY A 74 -5.04 -17.10 -1.91
C GLY A 74 -5.95 -16.89 -0.72
N SER A 75 -7.25 -17.12 -0.91
CA SER A 75 -8.21 -17.16 0.18
C SER A 75 -9.20 -18.31 0.04
N ASN A 76 -9.75 -18.76 1.17
CA ASN A 76 -10.83 -19.72 1.20
C ASN A 76 -12.17 -18.99 1.01
N PRO A 77 -12.92 -19.25 -0.08
CA PRO A 77 -14.15 -18.53 -0.37
C PRO A 77 -15.30 -18.85 0.61
N SER A 78 -15.21 -19.95 1.35
CA SER A 78 -16.25 -20.36 2.30
C SER A 78 -16.01 -19.85 3.72
N THR A 79 -14.74 -19.71 4.12
CA THR A 79 -14.37 -19.30 5.48
C THR A 79 -13.80 -17.89 5.56
N GLY A 80 -13.36 -17.31 4.44
CA GLY A 80 -12.62 -16.05 4.40
C GLY A 80 -11.18 -16.16 4.92
N GLU A 81 -10.70 -17.37 5.18
CA GLU A 81 -9.32 -17.63 5.61
C GLU A 81 -8.34 -17.23 4.51
N ILE A 82 -7.26 -16.55 4.89
CA ILE A 82 -6.21 -16.11 3.96
C ILE A 82 -5.06 -17.10 4.02
N PHE A 83 -4.62 -17.59 2.87
CA PHE A 83 -3.41 -18.40 2.76
C PHE A 83 -2.24 -17.47 2.45
N LEU A 84 -1.24 -17.47 3.32
CA LEU A 84 -0.07 -16.62 3.18
C LEU A 84 1.09 -17.41 2.53
N ASN A 85 1.88 -16.72 1.72
CA ASN A 85 3.19 -17.15 1.25
C ASN A 85 4.23 -16.30 2.02
N LEU A 86 4.70 -16.83 3.16
CA LEU A 86 5.68 -16.14 4.03
C LEU A 86 7.07 -16.77 3.92
N ASP A 87 7.36 -17.46 2.81
CA ASP A 87 8.66 -18.05 2.56
C ASP A 87 9.50 -17.07 1.73
N ASP A 88 10.75 -16.81 2.12
CA ASP A 88 11.65 -15.85 1.48
C ASP A 88 12.60 -16.51 0.46
N VAL A 89 12.22 -17.65 -0.10
CA VAL A 89 13.10 -18.41 -1.00
C VAL A 89 13.44 -17.68 -2.31
N ASN A 90 12.76 -16.57 -2.60
CA ASN A 90 12.94 -15.71 -3.74
C ASN A 90 13.53 -14.35 -3.30
N ASP A 91 13.98 -13.53 -4.26
CA ASP A 91 14.70 -12.25 -4.05
C ASP A 91 13.86 -11.13 -3.39
N GLY A 92 12.63 -11.45 -2.95
CA GLY A 92 11.80 -10.56 -2.17
C GLY A 92 10.35 -10.98 -2.01
N THR A 93 9.67 -10.28 -1.08
CA THR A 93 8.24 -10.47 -0.79
C THR A 93 7.49 -9.15 -0.90
N ASN A 94 6.36 -9.17 -1.61
CA ASN A 94 5.47 -8.05 -1.75
C ASN A 94 4.28 -8.17 -0.81
N PHE A 95 4.26 -7.34 0.22
CA PHE A 95 3.20 -7.18 1.20
C PHE A 95 2.14 -6.14 0.81
N ALA A 96 2.33 -5.37 -0.27
CA ALA A 96 1.43 -4.29 -0.63
C ALA A 96 0.02 -4.79 -0.98
N ILE A 97 -1.00 -4.11 -0.46
CA ILE A 97 -2.41 -4.45 -0.68
C ILE A 97 -3.15 -3.27 -1.29
N GLY A 98 -3.75 -3.48 -2.46
CA GLY A 98 -4.66 -2.55 -3.09
C GLY A 98 -5.72 -2.01 -2.13
N GLY A 99 -5.79 -0.67 -2.03
CA GLY A 99 -6.73 0.04 -1.16
C GLY A 99 -6.27 0.22 0.29
N ALA A 100 -5.13 -0.33 0.72
CA ALA A 100 -4.64 -0.22 2.09
C ALA A 100 -4.46 1.24 2.52
N ASN A 101 -4.86 1.56 3.75
CA ASN A 101 -4.52 2.81 4.40
C ASN A 101 -3.25 2.64 5.26
N SER A 102 -2.75 3.73 5.86
CA SER A 102 -1.55 3.71 6.70
C SER A 102 -1.68 2.95 8.02
N ARG A 103 -2.84 2.40 8.37
CA ARG A 103 -3.12 1.70 9.62
C ARG A 103 -3.82 0.35 9.31
N ASP A 104 -4.96 0.06 9.92
CA ASP A 104 -5.67 -1.22 9.87
C ASP A 104 -6.83 -1.26 8.86
N GLY A 105 -7.04 -0.20 8.09
CA GLY A 105 -8.19 -0.10 7.19
C GLY A 105 -7.83 -0.19 5.71
N ASN A 106 -8.86 -0.42 4.90
CA ASN A 106 -8.74 -0.54 3.45
C ASN A 106 -9.96 0.09 2.75
N LEU A 107 -9.78 0.61 1.53
CA LEU A 107 -10.86 1.14 0.68
C LEU A 107 -11.45 0.13 -0.31
N GLY A 108 -10.80 -1.01 -0.48
CA GLY A 108 -11.15 -2.08 -1.39
C GLY A 108 -11.76 -3.29 -0.69
N ILE A 109 -11.59 -4.44 -1.33
CA ILE A 109 -12.26 -5.71 -0.98
C ILE A 109 -11.48 -6.48 0.10
N VAL A 110 -10.17 -6.26 0.17
CA VAL A 110 -9.29 -6.94 1.13
C VAL A 110 -9.27 -6.13 2.42
N PRO A 111 -9.69 -6.65 3.58
CA PRO A 111 -9.80 -5.89 4.82
C PRO A 111 -8.45 -5.75 5.55
N LEU A 112 -7.37 -5.46 4.82
CA LEU A 112 -6.01 -5.35 5.36
C LEU A 112 -5.42 -3.97 5.06
N GLY A 113 -4.97 -3.27 6.09
CA GLY A 113 -4.17 -2.04 5.96
C GLY A 113 -2.67 -2.31 6.14
N LEU A 114 -1.87 -1.24 6.19
CA LEU A 114 -0.42 -1.33 6.44
C LEU A 114 -0.05 -2.07 7.73
N GLU A 115 -0.86 -1.94 8.80
CA GLU A 115 -0.58 -2.60 10.08
C GLU A 115 -0.52 -4.13 9.90
N GLN A 116 -1.44 -4.72 9.13
CA GLN A 116 -1.41 -6.15 8.85
C GLN A 116 -0.28 -6.56 7.89
N GLN A 117 0.19 -5.64 7.04
CA GLN A 117 1.36 -5.88 6.19
C GLN A 117 2.63 -5.94 7.03
N ILE A 118 2.77 -5.04 8.01
CA ILE A 118 3.87 -5.04 8.98
C ILE A 118 3.82 -6.30 9.85
N ASP A 119 2.66 -6.66 10.41
CA ASP A 119 2.51 -7.88 11.22
C ASP A 119 2.96 -9.14 10.44
N ALA A 120 2.58 -9.24 9.16
CA ALA A 120 2.98 -10.36 8.30
C ALA A 120 4.49 -10.34 7.98
N PHE A 121 5.05 -9.16 7.77
CA PHE A 121 6.48 -8.96 7.56
C PHE A 121 7.31 -9.32 8.81
N GLU A 122 6.90 -8.89 10.00
CA GLU A 122 7.53 -9.27 11.27
C GLU A 122 7.48 -10.78 11.49
N THR A 123 6.35 -11.42 11.16
CA THR A 123 6.21 -12.88 11.23
C THR A 123 7.20 -13.58 10.29
N LEU A 124 7.41 -13.06 9.09
CA LEU A 124 8.42 -13.58 8.16
C LEU A 124 9.83 -13.39 8.77
N ALA A 125 10.12 -12.22 9.33
CA ALA A 125 11.42 -11.91 9.91
C ALA A 125 11.77 -12.74 11.15
N GLU A 126 10.79 -13.06 12.02
CA GLU A 126 10.97 -13.94 13.18
C GLU A 126 11.45 -15.36 12.81
N ASN A 127 11.25 -15.78 11.56
CA ASN A 127 11.68 -17.08 11.06
C ASN A 127 13.08 -17.06 10.41
N GLN A 128 13.78 -15.91 10.43
CA GLN A 128 15.10 -15.70 9.83
C GLN A 128 16.11 -15.20 10.88
N ASN A 129 17.41 -15.14 10.55
CA ASN A 129 18.41 -14.57 11.47
C ASN A 129 18.56 -13.06 11.21
N GLU A 130 18.71 -12.27 12.27
CA GLU A 130 18.90 -10.80 12.17
C GLU A 130 20.09 -10.40 11.27
N GLU A 131 21.16 -11.22 11.19
CA GLU A 131 22.31 -10.95 10.32
C GLU A 131 21.95 -11.03 8.82
N ASP A 132 20.84 -11.68 8.47
CA ASP A 132 20.38 -11.86 7.09
C ASP A 132 19.73 -10.55 6.54
N PHE A 133 19.33 -9.60 7.40
CA PHE A 133 18.60 -8.38 7.02
C PHE A 133 19.46 -7.12 6.78
N LEU A 134 20.76 -7.17 7.08
CA LEU A 134 21.60 -5.96 7.07
C LEU A 134 21.80 -5.37 5.66
N ASP A 135 21.73 -6.21 4.63
CA ASP A 135 21.85 -5.81 3.22
C ASP A 135 20.47 -5.77 2.52
N ASP A 136 19.36 -5.91 3.26
CA ASP A 136 18.01 -5.89 2.71
C ASP A 136 17.46 -4.48 2.46
N LEU A 137 16.47 -4.41 1.57
CA LEU A 137 15.85 -3.17 1.14
C LEU A 137 14.33 -3.22 1.23
N ALA A 138 13.74 -2.38 2.08
CA ALA A 138 12.30 -2.19 2.15
C ALA A 138 11.84 -0.97 1.35
N PHE A 139 10.70 -1.10 0.67
CA PHE A 139 10.02 -0.03 -0.06
C PHE A 139 8.66 0.24 0.58
N LEU A 140 8.37 1.50 0.90
CA LEU A 140 7.12 1.92 1.50
C LEU A 140 6.43 3.01 0.67
N TRP A 141 5.30 2.67 0.06
CA TRP A 141 4.43 3.64 -0.64
C TRP A 141 2.98 3.55 -0.18
N ILE A 142 2.61 4.45 0.73
CA ILE A 142 1.30 4.39 1.40
C ILE A 142 0.77 5.78 1.74
N GLY A 143 -0.52 5.86 2.06
CA GLY A 143 -1.16 7.05 2.62
C GLY A 143 -2.13 7.78 1.71
N ALA A 144 -2.19 7.43 0.41
CA ALA A 144 -3.17 8.00 -0.51
C ALA A 144 -4.61 7.68 -0.06
N ASN A 145 -4.85 6.42 0.31
CA ASN A 145 -6.16 5.92 0.71
C ASN A 145 -6.69 6.55 2.00
N ASN A 146 -5.83 7.05 2.91
CA ASN A 146 -6.27 7.84 4.06
C ASN A 146 -6.99 9.15 3.68
N TYR A 147 -6.75 9.66 2.47
CA TYR A 147 -7.35 10.91 1.97
C TYR A 147 -8.41 10.65 0.90
N LEU A 148 -8.23 9.61 0.09
CA LEU A 148 -9.24 9.18 -0.87
C LEU A 148 -10.48 8.59 -0.19
N SER A 149 -10.36 8.10 1.05
CA SER A 149 -11.49 7.65 1.88
C SER A 149 -12.57 8.70 2.13
N PHE A 150 -12.27 9.99 1.92
CA PHE A 150 -13.27 11.05 2.00
C PHE A 150 -14.07 11.21 0.72
N ILE A 151 -13.79 10.46 -0.33
CA ILE A 151 -14.49 10.51 -1.62
C ILE A 151 -15.30 9.22 -1.74
N GLY A 152 -16.61 9.34 -1.87
CA GLY A 152 -17.52 8.23 -2.09
C GLY A 152 -18.24 8.37 -3.43
N ILE A 153 -18.77 7.26 -3.92
CA ILE A 153 -19.79 7.27 -4.97
C ILE A 153 -21.13 7.31 -4.22
N GLY A 154 -21.98 8.28 -4.53
CA GLY A 154 -23.28 8.43 -3.88
C GLY A 154 -24.15 7.18 -4.04
N ASP A 155 -25.12 7.02 -3.13
CA ASP A 155 -25.95 5.82 -3.02
C ASP A 155 -26.83 5.54 -4.26
N ASP A 156 -26.97 6.51 -5.16
CA ASP A 156 -27.75 6.38 -6.39
C ASP A 156 -26.83 6.09 -7.61
N PRO A 157 -26.74 4.82 -8.04
CA PRO A 157 -25.89 4.42 -9.16
C PRO A 157 -26.34 5.00 -10.51
N GLU A 158 -27.56 5.57 -10.61
CA GLU A 158 -28.03 6.21 -11.84
C GLU A 158 -27.52 7.65 -12.00
N THR A 159 -27.03 8.26 -10.91
CA THR A 159 -26.68 9.69 -10.89
C THR A 159 -25.19 9.97 -11.06
N GLU A 160 -24.33 8.96 -10.90
CA GLU A 160 -22.85 9.09 -10.86
C GLU A 160 -22.38 10.28 -10.00
N ILE A 161 -23.13 10.63 -8.95
CA ILE A 161 -22.75 11.76 -8.08
C ILE A 161 -21.58 11.32 -7.22
N ILE A 162 -20.47 12.05 -7.35
CA ILE A 162 -19.35 11.93 -6.43
C ILE A 162 -19.70 12.70 -5.15
N GLU A 163 -19.80 11.97 -4.05
CA GLU A 163 -19.98 12.56 -2.73
C GLU A 163 -18.63 12.70 -2.01
N SER A 164 -18.54 13.65 -1.10
CA SER A 164 -17.32 13.77 -0.29
C SER A 164 -17.54 14.27 1.12
N GLU A 165 -16.81 13.67 2.05
CA GLU A 165 -16.90 13.89 3.49
C GLU A 165 -15.63 14.50 4.09
N PHE A 166 -14.94 15.36 3.32
CA PHE A 166 -13.67 15.94 3.77
C PHE A 166 -13.80 16.69 5.10
N PRO A 167 -12.77 16.61 5.98
CA PRO A 167 -12.76 17.30 7.27
C PRO A 167 -13.21 18.76 7.21
N ARG A 168 -14.29 19.08 7.93
CA ARG A 168 -14.92 20.43 7.89
C ARG A 168 -14.03 21.55 8.44
N THR A 169 -13.06 21.23 9.29
CA THR A 169 -12.18 22.22 9.92
C THR A 169 -10.71 21.99 9.54
N ARG A 170 -9.96 23.08 9.45
CA ARG A 170 -8.49 23.03 9.24
C ARG A 170 -7.79 22.20 10.32
N ARG A 171 -8.29 22.21 11.56
CA ARG A 171 -7.74 21.41 12.67
C ARG A 171 -7.89 19.92 12.40
N LYS A 172 -9.09 19.46 12.01
CA LYS A 172 -9.32 18.04 11.71
C LYS A 172 -8.49 17.59 10.51
N LEU A 173 -8.45 18.37 9.43
CA LEU A 173 -7.59 18.11 8.26
C LEU A 173 -6.12 17.94 8.64
N LYS A 174 -5.59 18.88 9.44
CA LYS A 174 -4.21 18.81 9.93
C LYS A 174 -3.96 17.61 10.82
N LYS A 175 -4.96 17.19 11.61
CA LYS A 175 -4.87 16.00 12.47
C LYS A 175 -4.84 14.73 11.63
N THR A 176 -5.72 14.57 10.65
CA THR A 176 -5.68 13.43 9.71
C THR A 176 -4.31 13.28 9.06
N VAL A 177 -3.74 14.38 8.53
CA VAL A 177 -2.39 14.34 7.95
C VAL A 177 -1.31 14.08 8.99
N SER A 178 -1.48 14.47 10.26
CA SER A 178 -0.51 14.09 11.29
C SER A 178 -0.58 12.60 11.56
N ASN A 179 -1.77 12.07 11.88
CA ASN A 179 -1.99 10.66 12.15
C ASN A 179 -1.41 9.77 11.04
N THR A 180 -1.72 10.04 9.77
CA THR A 180 -1.15 9.26 8.65
C THR A 180 0.38 9.28 8.62
N ILE A 181 1.01 10.40 8.98
CA ILE A 181 2.48 10.47 9.01
C ILE A 181 3.03 9.77 10.24
N ASP A 182 2.33 9.85 11.37
CA ASP A 182 2.70 9.16 12.60
C ASP A 182 2.63 7.63 12.36
N ASP A 183 1.56 7.13 11.72
CA ASP A 183 1.45 5.70 11.34
C ASP A 183 2.57 5.26 10.38
N ILE A 184 2.92 6.09 9.39
CA ILE A 184 4.04 5.80 8.46
C ILE A 184 5.37 5.77 9.21
N THR A 185 5.58 6.66 10.18
CA THR A 185 6.83 6.65 10.96
C THR A 185 6.93 5.46 11.90
N ASP A 186 5.79 5.02 12.46
CA ASP A 186 5.73 3.82 13.29
C ASP A 186 6.11 2.61 12.41
N ALA A 187 5.50 2.44 11.24
CA ALA A 187 5.84 1.36 10.31
C ALA A 187 7.31 1.35 9.85
N ILE A 188 7.92 2.53 9.64
CA ILE A 188 9.37 2.60 9.33
C ILE A 188 10.22 2.15 10.53
N GLN A 189 9.78 2.46 11.76
CA GLN A 189 10.47 2.03 12.96
C GLN A 189 10.33 0.52 13.15
N ASP A 190 9.13 -0.04 12.93
CA ASP A 190 8.88 -1.48 13.01
C ASP A 190 9.77 -2.25 11.98
N ILE A 191 9.88 -1.73 10.76
CA ILE A 191 10.82 -2.28 9.74
C ILE A 191 12.28 -2.20 10.20
N ALA A 192 12.69 -1.10 10.84
CA ALA A 192 14.06 -0.95 11.34
C ALA A 192 14.33 -1.85 12.56
N ASP A 193 13.31 -2.11 13.39
CA ASP A 193 13.44 -2.89 14.61
C ASP A 193 13.65 -4.39 14.32
N VAL A 194 13.27 -4.89 13.14
CA VAL A 194 13.61 -6.25 12.68
C VAL A 194 15.00 -6.35 12.02
N GLY A 195 15.70 -5.23 11.83
CA GLY A 195 17.08 -5.20 11.32
C GLY A 195 17.27 -4.58 9.93
N ILE A 196 16.21 -4.19 9.22
CA ILE A 196 16.34 -3.54 7.91
C ILE A 196 16.76 -2.08 8.06
N GLU A 197 18.01 -1.76 7.69
CA GLU A 197 18.53 -0.40 7.76
C GLU A 197 18.20 0.45 6.52
N ASN A 198 17.90 -0.18 5.37
CA ASN A 198 17.65 0.50 4.11
C ASN A 198 16.15 0.55 3.80
N VAL A 199 15.54 1.72 3.96
CA VAL A 199 14.11 1.93 3.65
C VAL A 199 13.92 3.06 2.63
N VAL A 200 13.33 2.72 1.48
CA VAL A 200 12.92 3.68 0.45
C VAL A 200 11.47 4.08 0.68
N VAL A 201 11.25 5.36 1.00
CA VAL A 201 9.91 5.89 1.28
C VAL A 201 9.46 6.85 0.18
N PHE A 202 8.33 6.56 -0.43
CA PHE A 202 7.76 7.38 -1.49
C PHE A 202 6.87 8.50 -0.94
N ASN A 203 6.88 9.64 -1.63
CA ASN A 203 5.91 10.70 -1.35
C ASN A 203 4.62 10.50 -2.16
N LEU A 204 3.60 11.32 -1.88
CA LEU A 204 2.35 11.24 -2.64
C LEU A 204 2.37 12.16 -3.88
N PRO A 205 1.90 11.69 -5.04
CA PRO A 205 1.58 12.58 -6.15
C PRO A 205 0.44 13.52 -5.76
N ASN A 206 0.25 14.61 -6.51
CA ASN A 206 -0.85 15.54 -6.25
C ASN A 206 -2.21 14.87 -6.50
N LEU A 207 -2.82 14.32 -5.45
CA LEU A 207 -4.08 13.57 -5.51
C LEU A 207 -5.24 14.41 -6.05
N ALA A 208 -5.19 15.73 -5.92
CA ALA A 208 -6.21 16.62 -6.51
C ALA A 208 -6.13 16.71 -8.04
N ARG A 209 -5.15 16.08 -8.68
CA ARG A 209 -5.04 15.95 -10.15
C ARG A 209 -5.52 14.60 -10.67
N LEU A 210 -5.92 13.68 -9.80
CA LEU A 210 -6.52 12.42 -10.22
C LEU A 210 -7.83 12.71 -10.97
N PRO A 211 -8.19 11.89 -11.99
CA PRO A 211 -9.48 11.99 -12.66
C PRO A 211 -10.66 11.96 -11.67
N LEU A 212 -10.65 11.02 -10.71
CA LEU A 212 -11.64 10.94 -9.64
C LEU A 212 -11.80 12.27 -8.88
N ALA A 213 -10.68 12.94 -8.56
CA ALA A 213 -10.71 14.21 -7.86
C ALA A 213 -11.23 15.37 -8.72
N GLN A 214 -11.27 15.27 -10.05
CA GLN A 214 -11.79 16.34 -10.92
C GLN A 214 -13.31 16.48 -10.80
N GLY A 215 -14.01 15.43 -10.40
CA GLY A 215 -15.46 15.47 -10.15
C GLY A 215 -15.86 16.13 -8.83
N LEU A 216 -14.91 16.37 -7.93
CA LEU A 216 -15.17 17.05 -6.65
C LEU A 216 -15.48 18.53 -6.84
N GLU A 217 -16.19 19.11 -5.87
CA GLU A 217 -16.30 20.57 -5.76
C GLU A 217 -14.91 21.22 -5.64
N ARG A 218 -14.75 22.42 -6.21
CA ARG A 218 -13.48 23.20 -6.15
C ARG A 218 -12.96 23.37 -4.72
N ARG A 219 -13.84 23.41 -3.72
CA ARG A 219 -13.47 23.51 -2.31
C ARG A 219 -12.77 22.23 -1.84
N ASP A 220 -13.27 21.06 -2.20
CA ASP A 220 -12.75 19.78 -1.75
C ASP A 220 -11.49 19.37 -2.53
N GLN A 221 -11.42 19.69 -3.82
CA GLN A 221 -10.15 19.63 -4.57
C GLN A 221 -9.02 20.43 -3.89
N LYS A 222 -9.32 21.64 -3.40
CA LYS A 222 -8.34 22.46 -2.65
C LYS A 222 -7.97 21.84 -1.31
N LYS A 223 -8.89 21.17 -0.62
CA LYS A 223 -8.58 20.44 0.62
C LYS A 223 -7.66 19.26 0.33
N LEU A 224 -7.98 18.43 -0.67
CA LEU A 224 -7.16 17.29 -1.07
C LEU A 224 -5.74 17.71 -1.45
N MET A 225 -5.60 18.74 -2.30
CA MET A 225 -4.30 19.32 -2.65
C MET A 225 -3.52 19.82 -1.43
N ALA A 226 -4.20 20.45 -0.46
CA ALA A 226 -3.58 20.93 0.76
C ALA A 226 -3.14 19.78 1.68
N MET A 227 -3.92 18.68 1.73
CA MET A 227 -3.58 17.48 2.47
C MET A 227 -2.33 16.81 1.88
N THR A 228 -2.31 16.55 0.57
CA THR A 228 -1.15 15.95 -0.11
C THR A 228 0.12 16.79 0.06
N ARG A 229 0.06 18.12 -0.16
CA ARG A 229 1.23 18.99 0.04
C ARG A 229 1.74 18.94 1.48
N ARG A 230 0.82 18.86 2.45
CA ARG A 230 1.17 18.82 3.86
C ARG A 230 1.74 17.46 4.26
N HIS A 231 1.22 16.38 3.69
CA HIS A 231 1.76 15.03 3.83
C HIS A 231 3.24 15.03 3.40
N ASN A 232 3.54 15.38 2.16
CA ASN A 232 4.92 15.33 1.64
C ASN A 232 5.88 16.22 2.45
N ASN A 233 5.43 17.40 2.90
CA ASN A 233 6.24 18.28 3.75
C ASN A 233 6.52 17.68 5.13
N LYS A 234 5.53 17.01 5.73
CA LYS A 234 5.67 16.38 7.04
C LYS A 234 6.49 15.10 6.96
N LEU A 235 6.23 14.26 5.97
CA LEU A 235 6.97 13.02 5.71
C LEU A 235 8.47 13.31 5.56
N SER A 236 8.84 14.25 4.68
CA SER A 236 10.25 14.63 4.49
C SER A 236 10.92 15.14 5.77
N LYS A 237 10.18 15.77 6.69
CA LYS A 237 10.71 16.21 7.99
C LYS A 237 10.81 15.08 9.01
N ALA A 238 9.91 14.09 8.93
CA ALA A 238 9.89 12.95 9.80
C ALA A 238 11.05 11.99 9.47
N ILE A 239 11.24 11.66 8.18
CA ILE A 239 12.37 10.85 7.70
C ILE A 239 13.71 11.46 8.15
N LYS A 240 13.91 12.77 7.94
CA LYS A 240 15.12 13.49 8.41
C LYS A 240 15.36 13.47 9.92
N ARG A 241 14.35 13.11 10.72
CA ARG A 241 14.50 12.94 12.16
C ARG A 241 14.88 11.50 12.48
N LEU A 242 14.22 10.53 11.86
CA LEU A 242 14.54 9.11 12.00
C LEU A 242 15.99 8.84 11.61
N GLU A 243 16.44 9.36 10.46
CA GLU A 243 17.84 9.26 10.01
C GLU A 243 18.84 9.70 11.10
N LYS A 244 18.53 10.77 11.84
CA LYS A 244 19.41 11.31 12.90
C LYS A 244 19.35 10.54 14.21
N CYS A 245 18.25 9.84 14.48
CA CYS A 245 18.11 9.01 15.66
C CYS A 245 18.86 7.69 15.50
N ASN A 246 19.02 7.22 14.26
CA ASN A 246 19.69 5.98 13.89
C ASN A 246 21.15 6.20 13.40
N SER A 247 21.68 7.43 13.50
CA SER A 247 23.08 7.79 13.18
C SER A 247 24.03 7.69 14.36
#